data_AF-F8NG27-F1
#
_entry.id   AF-F8NG27-F1
#
_cell.length_a   1.000
_cell.length_b   1.000
_cell.length_c   1.000
_cell.angle_alpha   90.00
_cell.angle_beta   90.00
_cell.angle_gamma   90.00
#
_symmetry.space_group_name_H-M   'P 1'
#
loop_
_entity.id
_entity.type
_entity.pdbx_description
1 polymer ?
#
loop_
_entity_poly.entity_id
_entity_poly.type
_entity_poly.pdbx_seq_one_letter_code
_entity_poly.pdbx_strand_id
1 'polypeptide(L)'
;MDKTENASANMEVSEAGGSGQNSVKEHGLQMWQTVKEAVNKEGFICSPAFMRLPSKRHYPDYYQVIHHPICLDDIKKKLEDGLYNSLEAVKLDFELCFNNAKDYNMKNSLIWKDAKFLHKQILKEYAKLTGRKDSAVNGKNIDDDGDDKG
;
A
#
# COMPACT_ATOMS: atom_id res chain seq x y z
N MET A 1 21.08 -46.20 -49.22
CA MET A 1 19.87 -45.41 -49.49
C MET A 1 18.80 -45.89 -48.54
N ASP A 2 18.54 -45.14 -47.48
CA ASP A 2 17.20 -44.61 -47.26
C ASP A 2 17.29 -43.43 -46.30
N LYS A 3 16.57 -42.37 -46.64
CA LYS A 3 16.45 -41.12 -45.88
C LYS A 3 15.09 -41.15 -45.19
N THR A 4 15.04 -40.85 -43.90
CA THR A 4 13.91 -40.12 -43.33
C THR A 4 14.33 -39.47 -42.02
N GLU A 5 14.45 -38.15 -42.06
CA GLU A 5 14.29 -37.26 -40.92
C GLU A 5 12.85 -37.36 -40.42
N ASN A 6 12.63 -37.26 -39.10
CA ASN A 6 11.49 -36.49 -38.60
C ASN A 6 11.82 -35.89 -37.24
N ALA A 7 11.52 -34.60 -37.15
CA ALA A 7 11.77 -33.69 -36.06
C ALA A 7 10.58 -33.61 -35.10
N SER A 8 10.76 -32.80 -34.06
CA SER A 8 9.74 -32.24 -33.14
C SER A 8 9.41 -33.11 -31.92
N ALA A 9 9.35 -32.60 -30.68
CA ALA A 9 9.33 -31.23 -30.21
C ALA A 9 9.87 -31.17 -28.77
N ASN A 10 10.79 -30.24 -28.50
CA ASN A 10 10.95 -29.71 -27.15
C ASN A 10 9.88 -28.65 -26.95
N MET A 11 8.96 -28.90 -26.03
CA MET A 11 7.96 -27.95 -25.59
C MET A 11 8.64 -26.97 -24.64
N GLU A 12 9.10 -25.84 -25.19
CA GLU A 12 9.51 -24.69 -24.39
C GLU A 12 8.27 -24.13 -23.68
N VAL A 13 8.22 -24.31 -22.36
CA VAL A 13 7.28 -23.59 -21.51
C VAL A 13 7.81 -22.17 -21.38
N SER A 14 7.02 -21.21 -21.85
CA SER A 14 7.37 -19.79 -21.84
C SER A 14 7.29 -19.20 -20.41
N GLU A 15 8.44 -18.81 -19.85
CA GLU A 15 8.56 -18.13 -18.56
C GLU A 15 8.24 -16.61 -18.62
N ALA A 16 7.18 -16.21 -19.32
CA ALA A 16 6.81 -14.79 -19.42
C ALA A 16 5.98 -14.27 -18.23
N GLY A 17 5.52 -15.15 -17.33
CA GLY A 17 4.65 -14.79 -16.19
C GLY A 17 5.36 -14.45 -14.87
N GLY A 18 6.66 -14.74 -14.75
CA GLY A 18 7.37 -14.70 -13.46
C GLY A 18 7.99 -13.35 -13.07
N SER A 19 8.40 -12.53 -14.03
CA SER A 19 9.14 -11.28 -13.75
C SER A 19 8.23 -10.16 -13.24
N GLY A 20 7.02 -10.06 -13.78
CA GLY A 20 6.04 -9.05 -13.40
C GLY A 20 5.49 -9.24 -11.99
N GLN A 21 5.09 -10.46 -11.62
CA GLN A 21 4.55 -10.70 -10.27
C GLN A 21 5.63 -10.65 -9.18
N ASN A 22 6.83 -11.17 -9.46
CA ASN A 22 7.95 -11.05 -8.51
C ASN A 22 8.33 -9.60 -8.26
N SER A 23 8.32 -8.75 -9.30
CA SER A 23 8.57 -7.32 -9.12
C SER A 23 7.45 -6.59 -8.36
N VAL A 24 6.17 -6.96 -8.52
CA VAL A 24 5.07 -6.36 -7.72
C VAL A 24 5.23 -6.72 -6.25
N LYS A 25 5.52 -7.99 -5.93
CA LYS A 25 5.71 -8.44 -4.55
C LYS A 25 6.91 -7.74 -3.90
N GLU A 26 8.06 -7.71 -4.57
CA GLU A 26 9.28 -7.09 -4.07
C GLU A 26 9.08 -5.59 -3.79
N HIS A 27 8.63 -4.85 -4.80
CA HIS A 27 8.39 -3.41 -4.67
C HIS A 27 7.26 -3.08 -3.70
N GLY A 28 6.20 -3.90 -3.64
CA GLY A 28 5.12 -3.73 -2.68
C GLY A 28 5.57 -3.98 -1.23
N LEU A 29 6.45 -4.96 -1.00
CA LEU A 29 7.07 -5.19 0.31
C LEU A 29 8.02 -4.05 0.69
N GLN A 30 8.74 -3.47 -0.27
CA GLN A 30 9.53 -2.27 -0.04
C GLN A 30 8.64 -1.09 0.38
N MET A 31 7.54 -0.84 -0.33
CA MET A 31 6.52 0.16 0.05
C MET A 31 5.99 -0.07 1.47
N TRP A 32 5.68 -1.32 1.81
CA TRP A 32 5.22 -1.69 3.16
C TRP A 32 6.27 -1.41 4.23
N GLN A 33 7.52 -1.75 3.98
CA GLN A 33 8.63 -1.51 4.91
C GLN A 33 8.84 -0.01 5.13
N THR A 34 8.81 0.80 4.07
CA THR A 34 8.88 2.27 4.15
C THR A 34 7.80 2.83 5.05
N VAL A 35 6.55 2.37 4.93
CA VAL A 35 5.44 2.81 5.79
C VAL A 35 5.64 2.35 7.23
N LYS A 36 6.02 1.08 7.43
CA LYS A 36 6.19 0.50 8.77
C LYS A 36 7.24 1.26 9.59
N GLU A 37 8.34 1.65 8.96
CA GLU A 37 9.48 2.31 9.60
C GLU A 37 9.44 3.84 9.50
N ALA A 38 8.38 4.41 8.93
CA ALA A 38 8.28 5.85 8.78
C ALA A 38 8.25 6.54 10.15
N VAL A 39 9.22 7.44 10.34
CA VAL A 39 9.38 8.26 11.52
C VAL A 39 8.99 9.70 11.18
N ASN A 40 8.11 10.31 11.97
CA ASN A 40 7.73 11.72 11.80
C ASN A 40 8.85 12.67 12.26
N LYS A 41 8.64 13.99 12.10
CA LYS A 41 9.64 15.01 12.46
C LYS A 41 9.93 15.04 13.97
N GLU A 42 9.02 14.52 14.78
CA GLU A 42 9.14 14.39 16.23
C GLU A 42 9.91 13.12 16.67
N GLY A 43 10.29 12.24 15.74
CA GLY A 43 11.07 11.04 16.05
C GLY A 43 10.23 9.80 16.40
N PHE A 44 8.90 9.84 16.20
CA PHE A 44 8.01 8.72 16.49
C PHE A 44 7.69 7.87 15.26
N ILE A 45 7.62 6.56 15.46
CA ILE A 45 7.12 5.61 14.44
C ILE A 45 5.60 5.74 14.35
N CYS A 46 5.09 6.04 13.16
CA CYS A 46 3.66 6.34 12.95
C CYS A 46 2.80 5.11 12.61
N SER A 47 3.40 3.98 12.27
CA SER A 47 2.69 2.77 11.83
C SER A 47 1.90 1.96 12.89
N PRO A 48 2.18 2.00 14.23
CA PRO A 48 1.60 1.05 15.18
C PRO A 48 0.08 0.94 15.17
N ALA A 49 -0.63 2.07 15.06
CA ALA A 49 -2.10 2.11 15.07
C ALA A 49 -2.74 1.51 13.79
N PHE A 50 -1.95 1.31 12.74
CA PHE A 50 -2.40 0.82 11.42
C PHE A 50 -2.02 -0.65 11.20
N MET A 51 -1.24 -1.24 12.10
CA MET A 51 -0.77 -2.63 11.95
C MET A 51 -1.93 -3.62 11.96
N ARG A 52 -2.92 -3.41 12.82
CA ARG A 52 -4.07 -4.31 13.01
C ARG A 52 -5.37 -3.54 13.07
N LEU A 53 -6.44 -4.17 12.59
CA LEU A 53 -7.79 -3.62 12.71
C LEU A 53 -8.23 -3.49 14.18
N PRO A 54 -9.07 -2.50 14.51
CA PRO A 54 -9.73 -2.42 15.81
C PRO A 54 -10.48 -3.71 16.13
N SER A 55 -10.49 -4.13 17.40
CA SER A 55 -11.24 -5.33 17.80
C SER A 55 -12.74 -5.15 17.54
N LYS A 56 -13.35 -6.01 16.70
CA LYS A 56 -14.81 -6.04 16.46
C LYS A 56 -15.64 -6.10 17.74
N ARG A 57 -15.12 -6.77 18.78
CA ARG A 57 -15.79 -6.89 20.08
C ARG A 57 -15.78 -5.58 20.87
N HIS A 58 -14.68 -4.84 20.81
CA HIS A 58 -14.49 -3.62 21.61
C HIS A 58 -14.90 -2.35 20.86
N TYR A 59 -14.84 -2.38 19.53
CA TYR A 59 -15.14 -1.26 18.62
C TYR A 59 -16.12 -1.71 17.53
N PRO A 60 -17.34 -2.13 17.89
CA PRO A 60 -18.33 -2.56 16.89
C PRO A 60 -18.79 -1.43 15.97
N ASP A 61 -18.77 -0.19 16.46
CA ASP A 61 -19.11 1.05 15.73
C ASP A 61 -18.14 1.32 14.58
N TYR A 62 -16.85 0.99 14.73
CA TYR A 62 -15.87 1.08 13.64
C TYR A 62 -16.35 0.33 12.40
N TYR A 63 -16.94 -0.85 12.57
CA TYR A 63 -17.43 -1.70 11.49
C TYR A 63 -18.81 -1.31 10.97
N GLN A 64 -19.49 -0.35 11.63
CA GLN A 64 -20.72 0.27 11.11
C GLN A 64 -20.37 1.47 10.23
N VAL A 65 -19.31 2.20 10.58
CA VAL A 65 -18.85 3.40 9.85
C VAL A 65 -17.96 3.03 8.67
N ILE A 66 -17.04 2.07 8.85
CA ILE A 66 -16.04 1.70 7.85
C ILE A 66 -16.48 0.43 7.11
N HIS A 67 -16.83 0.60 5.83
CA HIS A 67 -17.37 -0.47 4.98
C HIS A 67 -16.31 -1.46 4.48
N HIS A 68 -15.07 -1.01 4.27
CA HIS A 68 -13.97 -1.87 3.80
C HIS A 68 -12.76 -1.78 4.74
N PRO A 69 -12.84 -2.41 5.94
CA PRO A 69 -11.71 -2.46 6.86
C PRO A 69 -10.50 -3.15 6.24
N ILE A 70 -9.34 -2.51 6.34
CA ILE A 70 -8.04 -3.08 5.98
C ILE A 70 -6.96 -2.51 6.91
N CYS A 71 -5.93 -3.30 7.21
CA CYS A 71 -4.76 -2.87 7.98
C CYS A 71 -3.45 -3.25 7.28
N LEU A 72 -2.31 -2.78 7.79
CA LEU A 72 -0.99 -3.06 7.22
C LEU A 72 -0.64 -4.54 7.26
N ASP A 73 -1.06 -5.30 8.28
CA ASP A 73 -0.85 -6.75 8.31
C ASP A 73 -1.61 -7.46 7.17
N ASP A 74 -2.83 -7.01 6.83
CA ASP A 74 -3.61 -7.55 5.70
C ASP A 74 -2.91 -7.27 4.36
N ILE A 75 -2.42 -6.04 4.17
CA ILE A 75 -1.70 -5.64 2.95
C ILE A 75 -0.43 -6.48 2.78
N LYS A 76 0.34 -6.65 3.86
CA LYS A 76 1.54 -7.49 3.84
C LYS A 76 1.20 -8.93 3.49
N LYS A 77 0.16 -9.49 4.10
CA LYS A 77 -0.28 -10.85 3.80
C LYS A 77 -0.66 -11.00 2.32
N LYS A 78 -1.43 -10.06 1.77
CA LYS A 78 -1.80 -10.05 0.34
C LYS A 78 -0.58 -9.96 -0.58
N LEU A 79 0.46 -9.21 -0.21
CA LEU A 79 1.74 -9.17 -0.94
C LEU A 79 2.47 -10.51 -0.87
N GLU A 80 2.58 -11.10 0.32
CA GLU A 80 3.26 -12.38 0.54
C GLU A 80 2.58 -13.52 -0.22
N ASP A 81 1.25 -13.52 -0.24
CA ASP A 81 0.39 -14.47 -0.94
C ASP A 81 0.28 -14.20 -2.46
N GLY A 82 0.90 -13.12 -2.97
CA GLY A 82 0.91 -12.80 -4.40
C GLY A 82 -0.44 -12.34 -4.97
N LEU A 83 -1.30 -11.76 -4.13
CA LEU A 83 -2.69 -11.40 -4.49
C LEU A 83 -2.84 -10.05 -5.22
N TYR A 84 -1.74 -9.34 -5.47
CA TYR A 84 -1.74 -8.09 -6.21
C TYR A 84 -1.18 -8.29 -7.61
N ASN A 85 -1.94 -7.80 -8.61
CA ASN A 85 -1.53 -7.84 -10.01
C ASN A 85 -0.75 -6.59 -10.46
N SER A 86 -0.66 -5.55 -9.62
CA SER A 86 0.05 -4.31 -9.93
C SER A 86 0.40 -3.52 -8.67
N LEU A 87 1.40 -2.63 -8.76
CA LEU A 87 1.72 -1.68 -7.67
C LEU A 87 0.62 -0.65 -7.43
N GLU A 88 -0.21 -0.33 -8.44
CA GLU A 88 -1.37 0.53 -8.23
C GLU A 88 -2.37 -0.13 -7.28
N ALA A 89 -2.61 -1.45 -7.43
CA ALA A 89 -3.50 -2.18 -6.53
C ALA A 89 -2.97 -2.20 -5.09
N VAL A 90 -1.63 -2.29 -4.92
CA VAL A 90 -0.98 -2.17 -3.62
C VAL A 90 -1.20 -0.77 -3.03
N LYS A 91 -0.91 0.28 -3.80
CA LYS A 91 -1.12 1.68 -3.41
C LYS A 91 -2.56 1.94 -2.96
N LEU A 92 -3.56 1.51 -3.73
CA LEU A 92 -4.97 1.72 -3.42
C LEU A 92 -5.38 1.14 -2.06
N ASP A 93 -4.82 0.00 -1.65
CA ASP A 93 -5.09 -0.59 -0.33
C ASP A 93 -4.43 0.20 0.81
N PHE A 94 -3.23 0.75 0.60
CA PHE A 94 -2.64 1.68 1.57
C PHE A 94 -3.47 2.96 1.69
N GLU A 95 -3.89 3.53 0.56
CA GLU A 95 -4.77 4.70 0.53
C GLU A 95 -6.08 4.42 1.27
N LEU A 96 -6.69 3.25 1.06
CA LEU A 96 -7.88 2.80 1.78
C LEU A 96 -7.62 2.70 3.29
N CYS A 97 -6.52 2.06 3.71
CA CYS A 97 -6.14 1.96 5.13
C CYS A 97 -6.08 3.35 5.80
N PHE A 98 -5.43 4.33 5.16
CA PHE A 98 -5.26 5.67 5.72
C PHE A 98 -6.50 6.53 5.59
N ASN A 99 -7.31 6.36 4.54
CA ASN A 99 -8.59 7.05 4.40
C ASN A 99 -9.59 6.56 5.45
N ASN A 100 -9.71 5.24 5.67
CA ASN A 100 -10.53 4.69 6.74
C ASN A 100 -10.15 5.27 8.11
N ALA A 101 -8.85 5.39 8.39
CA ALA A 101 -8.38 6.00 9.63
C ALA A 101 -8.75 7.49 9.73
N LYS A 102 -8.63 8.26 8.64
CA LYS A 102 -9.02 9.67 8.62
C LYS A 102 -10.53 9.90 8.71
N ASP A 103 -11.33 8.96 8.21
CA ASP A 103 -12.79 9.05 8.22
C ASP A 103 -13.37 8.68 9.59
N TYR A 104 -12.78 7.70 10.27
CA TYR A 104 -13.21 7.29 11.60
C TYR A 104 -12.69 8.20 12.72
N ASN A 105 -11.44 8.66 12.62
CA ASN A 105 -10.81 9.45 13.68
C ASN A 105 -11.06 10.95 13.51
N MET A 106 -11.15 11.66 14.63
CA MET A 106 -11.29 13.13 14.62
C MET A 106 -10.15 13.81 13.85
N LYS A 107 -10.49 14.80 13.01
CA LYS A 107 -9.50 15.65 12.33
C LYS A 107 -8.49 16.20 13.35
N ASN A 108 -7.22 16.23 12.99
CA ASN A 108 -6.09 16.67 13.83
C ASN A 108 -5.76 15.82 15.06
N SER A 109 -6.47 14.72 15.32
CA SER A 109 -6.03 13.70 16.28
C SER A 109 -4.69 13.07 15.85
N LEU A 110 -3.98 12.43 16.77
CA LEU A 110 -2.69 11.79 16.49
C LEU A 110 -2.80 10.77 15.34
N ILE A 111 -3.75 9.83 15.43
CA ILE A 111 -3.97 8.81 14.39
C ILE A 111 -4.32 9.46 13.04
N TRP A 112 -5.12 10.53 13.05
CA TRP A 112 -5.45 11.24 11.81
C TRP A 112 -4.21 11.90 11.17
N LYS A 113 -3.35 12.53 11.99
CA LYS A 113 -2.11 13.17 11.53
C LYS A 113 -1.11 12.13 11.02
N ASP A 114 -0.97 11.01 11.73
CA ASP A 114 -0.13 9.88 11.31
C ASP A 114 -0.64 9.28 9.99
N ALA A 115 -1.95 9.12 9.81
CA ALA A 115 -2.53 8.65 8.56
C ALA A 115 -2.22 9.60 7.40
N LYS A 116 -2.34 10.92 7.60
CA LYS A 116 -1.97 11.93 6.59
C LYS A 116 -0.48 11.87 6.24
N PHE A 117 0.38 11.68 7.24
CA PHE A 117 1.82 11.55 7.05
C PHE A 117 2.19 10.27 6.27
N LEU A 118 1.72 9.11 6.71
CA LEU A 118 1.99 7.82 6.07
C LEU A 118 1.44 7.75 4.64
N HIS A 119 0.27 8.36 4.39
CA HIS A 119 -0.28 8.49 3.04
C HIS A 119 0.68 9.29 2.13
N LYS A 120 1.30 10.37 2.62
CA LYS A 120 2.32 11.08 1.83
C LYS A 120 3.56 10.22 1.56
N GLN A 121 3.99 9.40 2.53
CA GLN A 121 5.15 8.51 2.35
C GLN A 121 4.89 7.45 1.28
N ILE A 122 3.70 6.83 1.27
CA ILE A 122 3.39 5.78 0.29
C ILE A 122 3.30 6.33 -1.14
N LEU A 123 2.74 7.52 -1.33
CA LEU A 123 2.69 8.18 -2.64
C LEU A 123 4.11 8.47 -3.16
N LYS A 124 4.98 9.01 -2.30
CA LYS A 124 6.37 9.28 -2.64
C LYS A 124 7.12 8.01 -3.05
N GLU A 125 6.97 6.93 -2.29
CA GLU A 125 7.65 5.67 -2.61
C GLU A 125 7.08 5.04 -3.89
N TYR A 126 5.76 5.08 -4.09
CA TYR A 126 5.13 4.62 -5.33
C TYR A 126 5.63 5.38 -6.56
N ALA A 127 5.68 6.71 -6.50
CA ALA A 127 6.19 7.56 -7.58
C ALA A 127 7.66 7.23 -7.93
N LYS A 128 8.50 7.04 -6.90
CA LYS A 128 9.90 6.64 -7.05
C LYS A 128 10.05 5.28 -7.74
N LEU A 129 9.22 4.31 -7.39
CA LEU A 129 9.29 2.94 -7.95
C LEU A 129 8.72 2.83 -9.35
N THR A 130 7.73 3.65 -9.70
CA THR A 130 7.05 3.59 -11.01
C THR A 130 7.58 4.60 -12.04
N GLY A 131 8.45 5.52 -11.62
CA GLY A 131 8.91 6.63 -12.47
C GLY A 131 7.81 7.62 -12.84
N ARG A 132 6.61 7.48 -12.26
CA ARG A 132 5.49 8.41 -12.46
C ARG A 132 5.68 9.58 -11.50
N LYS A 133 5.78 10.80 -12.05
CA LYS A 133 5.56 12.01 -11.24
C LYS A 133 4.06 12.10 -11.02
N ASP A 134 3.61 11.94 -9.79
CA ASP A 134 2.19 12.09 -9.47
C ASP A 134 1.69 13.45 -9.97
N SER A 135 0.71 13.40 -10.86
CA SER A 135 -0.18 14.54 -11.07
C SER A 135 -1.03 14.61 -9.81
N ALA A 136 -0.84 15.68 -9.04
CA ALA A 136 -1.54 15.95 -7.79
C ALA A 136 -3.03 15.59 -7.89
N VAL A 137 -3.50 14.75 -6.97
CA VAL A 137 -4.93 14.52 -6.76
C VAL A 137 -5.58 15.85 -6.39
N ASN A 138 -6.34 16.41 -7.32
CA ASN A 138 -7.26 17.51 -7.06
C ASN A 138 -8.51 16.96 -6.36
N GLY A 139 -8.83 17.47 -5.16
CA GLY A 139 -10.22 17.55 -4.72
C GLY A 139 -10.64 16.89 -3.40
N LYS A 140 -9.96 17.19 -2.28
CA LYS A 140 -10.62 17.73 -1.07
C LYS A 140 -9.58 18.21 -0.05
N ASN A 141 -9.39 19.53 -0.07
CA ASN A 141 -8.80 20.39 0.95
C ASN A 141 -7.38 20.01 1.38
N ILE A 142 -6.45 20.49 0.55
CA ILE A 142 -5.16 20.98 1.04
C ILE A 142 -5.48 22.20 1.91
N ASP A 143 -5.87 21.95 3.15
CA ASP A 143 -5.74 22.97 4.19
C ASP A 143 -4.25 23.04 4.49
N ASP A 144 -3.65 23.99 3.80
CA ASP A 144 -2.42 24.69 4.10
C ASP A 144 -2.63 25.49 5.40
N ASP A 145 -2.77 24.79 6.52
CA ASP A 145 -2.77 25.44 7.84
C ASP A 145 -1.35 25.40 8.35
N GLY A 146 -0.61 26.43 7.93
CA GLY A 146 0.19 27.32 8.76
C GLY A 146 1.00 26.72 9.91
N ASP A 147 2.28 27.09 9.91
CA ASP A 147 3.08 27.26 11.12
C ASP A 147 2.22 27.58 12.35
N ASP A 148 2.15 26.66 13.30
CA ASP A 148 1.93 27.02 14.70
C ASP A 148 3.29 26.92 15.39
N LYS A 149 4.01 28.05 15.33
CA LYS A 149 5.02 28.36 16.33
C LYS A 149 4.25 28.77 17.60
N GLY A 150 4.18 27.85 18.55
CA GLY A 150 3.88 28.11 19.95
C GLY A 150 4.94 27.46 20.82
#